data_AF-A0A7T0JLP6-F1
#
_entry.id   AF-A0A7T0JLP6-F1
#
_cell.length_a   1.000
_cell.length_b   1.000
_cell.length_c   1.000
_cell.angle_alpha   90.00
_cell.angle_beta   90.00
_cell.angle_gamma   90.00
#
_symmetry.space_group_name_H-M   'P 1'
#
loop_
_entity.id
_entity.type
_entity.pdbx_description
1 polymer ?
#
loop_
_entity_poly.entity_id
_entity_poly.type
_entity_poly.pdbx_seq_one_letter_code
_entity_poly.pdbx_strand_id
1 'polypeptide(L)'
;MRYTEKPPSIEFAPFMQLPCIQRIYLEDYRQLQSDNPAQSLLGLIACQEEQAVEFAQKLLKQRTIDDLDILNFVETVLVYKLPHLTREEIRTMLGLDTELKQTRFYQEIAEEERQEECIKMLARFLRRKFGLLPELDAALQKLSGIPLDALENLADELQDFETLEELQNWIAAQTKRANRQA
;
A
#
# COMPACT_ATOMS: atom_id res chain seq x y z
N MET A 1 -2.81 -33.76 -7.61
CA MET A 1 -3.35 -32.50 -8.17
C MET A 1 -2.94 -31.37 -7.25
N ARG A 2 -2.31 -30.31 -7.77
CA ARG A 2 -1.96 -29.14 -6.97
C ARG A 2 -3.21 -28.25 -6.82
N TYR A 3 -3.44 -27.71 -5.63
CA TYR A 3 -4.72 -27.08 -5.24
C TYR A 3 -5.04 -25.79 -6.02
N THR A 4 -4.02 -25.08 -6.52
CA THR A 4 -4.14 -23.81 -7.24
C THR A 4 -3.98 -23.97 -8.76
N GLU A 5 -3.79 -25.19 -9.25
CA GLU A 5 -3.56 -25.44 -10.66
C GLU A 5 -4.88 -25.43 -11.44
N LYS A 6 -5.14 -24.30 -12.12
CA LYS A 6 -6.20 -24.25 -13.11
C LYS A 6 -5.86 -25.24 -14.23
N PRO A 7 -6.76 -26.17 -14.61
CA PRO A 7 -6.53 -27.02 -15.76
C PRO A 7 -6.28 -26.12 -16.98
N PRO A 8 -5.26 -26.40 -17.81
CA PRO A 8 -4.94 -25.56 -18.95
C PRO A 8 -6.18 -25.49 -19.84
N SER A 9 -6.61 -24.27 -20.19
CA SER A 9 -7.61 -24.12 -21.23
C SER A 9 -7.05 -24.72 -22.53
N ILE A 10 -7.93 -25.19 -23.40
CA ILE A 10 -7.57 -25.89 -24.65
C ILE A 10 -6.57 -25.05 -25.47
N GLU A 11 -6.69 -23.72 -25.39
CA GLU A 11 -5.83 -22.73 -26.05
C GLU A 11 -4.39 -22.69 -25.52
N PHE A 12 -4.17 -22.94 -24.21
CA PHE A 12 -2.85 -22.87 -23.59
C PHE A 12 -2.13 -24.22 -23.44
N ALA A 13 -2.85 -25.33 -23.64
CA ALA A 13 -2.29 -26.68 -23.52
C ALA A 13 -1.06 -26.96 -24.39
N PRO A 14 -0.98 -26.50 -25.67
CA PRO A 14 0.21 -26.70 -26.50
C PRO A 14 1.44 -25.94 -25.98
N PHE A 15 1.23 -24.74 -25.42
CA PHE A 15 2.31 -23.91 -24.91
C PHE A 15 2.90 -24.48 -23.62
N MET A 16 2.08 -25.10 -22.76
CA MET A 16 2.56 -25.72 -21.52
C MET A 16 3.51 -26.91 -21.74
N GLN A 17 3.64 -27.41 -22.98
CA GLN A 17 4.56 -28.49 -23.37
C GLN A 17 5.86 -27.98 -24.00
N LEU A 18 5.99 -26.66 -24.20
CA LEU A 18 7.19 -26.09 -24.79
C LEU A 18 8.36 -26.15 -23.81
N PRO A 19 9.57 -26.53 -24.25
CA PRO A 19 10.75 -26.66 -23.39
C PRO A 19 11.24 -25.32 -22.82
N CYS A 20 10.80 -24.19 -23.39
CA CYS A 20 11.13 -22.85 -22.90
C CYS A 20 10.19 -22.34 -21.81
N ILE A 21 9.13 -23.07 -21.47
CA ILE A 21 8.18 -22.68 -20.42
C ILE A 21 8.47 -23.48 -19.15
N GLN A 22 8.84 -22.77 -18.09
CA GLN A 22 9.05 -23.33 -16.78
C GLN A 22 7.90 -22.93 -15.85
N ARG A 23 7.27 -23.91 -15.22
CA ARG A 23 6.17 -23.69 -14.26
C ARG A 23 6.75 -23.59 -12.86
N ILE A 24 6.46 -22.48 -12.19
CA ILE A 24 6.89 -22.21 -10.82
C ILE A 24 5.63 -22.14 -9.96
N TYR A 25 5.61 -22.88 -8.86
CA TYR A 25 4.49 -22.92 -7.94
C TYR A 25 4.94 -22.43 -6.57
N LEU A 26 4.19 -21.49 -6.00
CA LEU A 26 4.54 -20.88 -4.71
C LEU A 26 4.53 -21.91 -3.57
N GLU A 27 3.71 -22.96 -3.67
CA GLU A 27 3.66 -24.04 -2.68
C GLU A 27 5.00 -24.78 -2.54
N ASP A 28 5.79 -24.85 -3.61
CA ASP A 28 7.13 -25.46 -3.58
C ASP A 28 8.11 -24.62 -2.72
N TYR A 29 7.78 -23.36 -2.43
CA TYR A 29 8.61 -22.44 -1.64
C TYR A 29 8.24 -22.40 -0.16
N ARG A 30 7.16 -23.08 0.27
CA ARG A 30 6.72 -23.11 1.68
C ARG A 30 7.77 -23.63 2.67
N GLN A 31 8.65 -24.52 2.22
CA GLN A 31 9.64 -25.19 3.05
C GLN A 31 11.08 -24.92 2.59
N LEU A 32 11.28 -24.01 1.64
CA LEU A 32 12.61 -23.71 1.12
C LEU A 32 13.41 -22.92 2.16
N GLN A 33 14.36 -23.61 2.79
CA GLN A 33 15.47 -22.96 3.47
C GLN A 33 16.54 -22.67 2.41
N SER A 34 16.53 -21.45 1.89
CA SER A 34 17.49 -20.99 0.90
C SER A 34 18.20 -19.74 1.41
N ASP A 35 19.50 -19.68 1.16
CA ASP A 35 20.33 -18.50 1.43
C ASP A 35 20.08 -17.38 0.40
N ASN A 36 19.32 -17.66 -0.67
CA ASN A 36 18.98 -16.68 -1.69
C ASN A 36 17.83 -15.76 -1.23
N PRO A 37 18.02 -14.42 -1.18
CA PRO A 37 17.01 -13.45 -0.75
C PRO A 37 15.67 -13.62 -1.46
N ALA A 38 15.68 -13.72 -2.78
CA ALA A 38 14.45 -13.78 -3.56
C ALA A 38 13.64 -15.04 -3.23
N GLN A 39 14.32 -16.15 -2.94
CA GLN A 39 13.65 -17.39 -2.56
C GLN A 39 13.12 -17.33 -1.12
N SER A 40 13.84 -16.68 -0.20
CA SER A 40 13.35 -16.43 1.16
C SER A 40 12.09 -15.55 1.15
N LEU A 41 12.05 -14.51 0.31
CA LEU A 41 10.88 -13.63 0.16
C LEU A 41 9.67 -14.37 -0.43
N LEU A 42 9.89 -15.22 -1.44
CA LEU A 42 8.84 -16.10 -1.98
C LEU A 42 8.36 -17.10 -0.92
N GLY A 43 9.26 -17.61 -0.09
CA GLY A 43 8.93 -18.45 1.06
C GLY A 43 8.00 -17.74 2.04
N LEU A 44 8.29 -16.48 2.38
CA LEU A 44 7.43 -15.66 3.25
C LEU A 44 6.03 -15.44 2.66
N ILE A 45 5.90 -15.21 1.35
CA ILE A 45 4.58 -15.10 0.70
C ILE A 45 3.82 -16.43 0.79
N ALA A 46 4.52 -17.54 0.55
CA ALA A 46 3.90 -18.86 0.43
C ALA A 46 3.59 -19.55 1.76
N CYS A 47 4.28 -19.18 2.85
CA CYS A 47 4.16 -19.82 4.16
C CYS A 47 2.76 -19.71 4.76
N GLN A 48 2.48 -20.50 5.80
CA GLN A 48 1.22 -20.37 6.54
C GLN A 48 1.27 -19.17 7.48
N GLU A 49 0.10 -18.64 7.86
CA GLU A 49 -0.04 -17.46 8.73
C GLU A 49 0.64 -17.68 10.08
N GLU A 50 0.51 -18.88 10.66
CA GLU A 50 1.06 -19.21 11.98
C GLU A 50 2.60 -19.19 12.01
N GLN A 51 3.23 -19.36 10.84
CA GLN A 51 4.69 -19.40 10.69
C GLN A 51 5.26 -18.08 10.15
N ALA A 52 4.40 -17.16 9.69
CA ALA A 52 4.82 -15.97 8.96
C ALA A 52 5.72 -15.06 9.79
N VAL A 53 5.37 -14.85 11.07
CA VAL A 53 6.13 -14.01 12.00
C VAL A 53 7.52 -14.61 12.28
N GLU A 54 7.59 -15.89 12.61
CA GLU A 54 8.86 -16.57 12.89
C GLU A 54 9.77 -16.57 11.65
N PHE A 55 9.19 -16.82 10.47
CA PHE A 55 9.91 -16.78 9.21
C PHE A 55 10.47 -15.38 8.91
N ALA A 56 9.65 -14.34 9.08
CA ALA A 56 10.05 -12.95 8.90
C ALA A 56 11.19 -12.55 9.86
N GLN A 57 11.07 -12.89 11.15
CA GLN A 57 12.15 -12.64 12.11
C GLN A 57 13.45 -13.33 11.71
N LYS A 58 13.38 -14.58 11.23
CA LYS A 58 14.57 -15.32 10.77
C LYS A 58 15.21 -14.64 9.55
N LEU A 59 14.38 -14.21 8.59
CA LEU A 59 14.83 -13.51 7.38
C LEU A 59 15.55 -12.20 7.74
N LEU A 60 15.01 -11.46 8.70
CA LEU A 60 15.56 -10.20 9.18
C LEU A 60 16.84 -10.39 10.02
N LYS A 61 16.91 -11.42 10.86
CA LYS A 61 18.11 -11.75 11.65
C LYS A 61 19.31 -12.19 10.80
N GLN A 62 19.06 -12.79 9.65
CA GLN A 62 20.11 -13.27 8.73
C GLN A 62 20.66 -12.15 7.84
N ARG A 63 20.07 -10.94 7.88
CA ARG A 63 20.48 -9.81 7.06
C ARG A 63 20.86 -8.62 7.91
N THR A 64 21.74 -7.79 7.38
CA THR A 64 21.98 -6.45 7.93
C THR A 64 20.72 -5.62 7.77
N ILE A 65 20.31 -4.95 8.85
CA ILE A 65 19.10 -4.13 8.96
C ILE A 65 19.05 -2.98 7.92
N ASP A 66 20.17 -2.66 7.29
CA ASP A 66 20.30 -1.60 6.26
C ASP A 66 19.58 -1.91 4.93
N ASP A 67 19.06 -3.12 4.72
CA ASP A 67 18.29 -3.46 3.51
C ASP A 67 16.82 -3.04 3.65
N LEU A 68 16.61 -1.72 3.59
CA LEU A 68 15.31 -1.05 3.76
C LEU A 68 14.23 -1.62 2.82
N ASP A 69 14.60 -2.07 1.62
CA ASP A 69 13.67 -2.63 0.63
C ASP A 69 13.12 -3.98 1.08
N ILE A 70 13.98 -4.85 1.62
CA ILE A 70 13.57 -6.15 2.19
C ILE A 70 12.65 -5.91 3.39
N LEU A 71 13.00 -4.94 4.22
CA LEU A 71 12.26 -4.60 5.42
C LEU A 71 10.81 -4.17 5.10
N ASN A 72 10.66 -3.28 4.10
CA ASN A 72 9.35 -2.83 3.61
C ASN A 72 8.53 -3.96 3.00
N PHE A 73 9.20 -4.84 2.24
CA PHE A 73 8.53 -5.98 1.64
C PHE A 73 8.00 -6.95 2.69
N VAL A 74 8.81 -7.27 3.71
CA VAL A 74 8.42 -8.17 4.81
C VAL A 74 7.20 -7.62 5.54
N GLU A 75 7.20 -6.34 5.92
CA GLU A 75 6.04 -5.73 6.59
C GLU A 75 4.80 -5.77 5.69
N THR A 76 4.93 -5.40 4.42
CA THR A 76 3.81 -5.43 3.46
C THR A 76 3.20 -6.82 3.37
N VAL A 77 4.03 -7.86 3.19
CA VAL A 77 3.55 -9.24 3.11
C VAL A 77 2.84 -9.64 4.40
N LEU A 78 3.34 -9.24 5.57
CA LEU A 78 2.71 -9.55 6.86
C LEU A 78 1.39 -8.81 7.06
N VAL A 79 1.25 -7.55 6.64
CA VAL A 79 -0.03 -6.82 6.71
C VAL A 79 -1.11 -7.53 5.89
N TYR A 80 -0.76 -7.99 4.69
CA TYR A 80 -1.71 -8.72 3.85
C TYR A 80 -1.99 -10.14 4.35
N LYS A 81 -0.97 -10.83 4.91
CA LYS A 81 -1.10 -12.20 5.39
C LYS A 81 -1.73 -12.30 6.78
N LEU A 82 -1.63 -11.25 7.60
CA LEU A 82 -2.14 -11.19 8.98
C LEU A 82 -3.11 -10.00 9.13
N PRO A 83 -4.24 -9.98 8.39
CA PRO A 83 -5.13 -8.82 8.34
C PRO A 83 -5.83 -8.52 9.68
N HIS A 84 -5.76 -9.45 10.63
CA HIS A 84 -6.31 -9.29 11.98
C HIS A 84 -5.35 -8.57 12.94
N LEU A 85 -4.08 -8.42 12.57
CA LEU A 85 -3.09 -7.71 13.36
C LEU A 85 -2.95 -6.28 12.84
N THR A 86 -2.84 -5.34 13.76
CA THR A 86 -2.46 -3.97 13.44
C THR A 86 -1.00 -3.91 13.02
N ARG A 87 -0.65 -2.87 12.26
CA ARG A 87 0.74 -2.63 11.87
C ARG A 87 1.65 -2.53 13.11
N GLU A 88 1.20 -1.88 14.19
CA GLU A 88 1.98 -1.76 15.43
C GLU A 88 2.25 -3.11 16.10
N GLU A 89 1.25 -4.00 16.15
CA GLU A 89 1.41 -5.35 16.68
C GLU A 89 2.40 -6.17 15.86
N ILE A 90 2.34 -6.08 14.52
CA ILE A 90 3.30 -6.75 13.63
C ILE A 90 4.74 -6.27 13.92
N ARG A 91 4.95 -4.96 14.12
CA ARG A 91 6.29 -4.40 14.42
C ARG A 91 6.84 -4.85 15.76
N THR A 92 5.98 -4.86 16.77
CA THR A 92 6.31 -5.36 18.11
C THR A 92 6.75 -6.82 18.01
N MET A 93 6.01 -7.63 17.24
CA MET A 93 6.36 -9.03 17.00
C MET A 93 7.68 -9.18 16.24
N LEU A 94 8.02 -8.29 15.31
CA LEU A 94 9.31 -8.34 14.61
C LEU A 94 10.50 -7.83 15.45
N GLY A 95 10.23 -7.13 16.56
CA GLY A 95 11.27 -6.56 17.44
C GLY A 95 11.95 -5.31 16.86
N LEU A 96 11.23 -4.55 16.04
CA LEU A 96 11.80 -3.47 15.20
C LEU A 96 11.16 -2.09 15.47
N ASP A 97 10.65 -1.85 16.69
CA ASP A 97 9.79 -0.71 17.05
C ASP A 97 10.37 0.68 16.71
N THR A 98 11.70 0.81 16.59
CA THR A 98 12.39 2.08 16.28
C THR A 98 13.04 2.13 14.90
N GLU A 99 13.40 0.99 14.31
CA GLU A 99 14.20 0.93 13.06
C GLU A 99 13.32 1.09 11.81
N LEU A 100 12.07 0.65 11.91
CA LEU A 100 11.12 0.70 10.81
C LEU A 100 10.66 2.13 10.48
N LYS A 101 10.41 3.00 11.46
CA LYS A 101 9.85 4.36 11.22
C LYS A 101 10.72 5.25 10.31
N GLN A 102 11.98 4.87 10.06
CA GLN A 102 12.91 5.64 9.24
C GLN A 102 12.87 5.26 7.75
N THR A 103 12.18 4.18 7.35
CA THR A 103 12.16 3.84 5.93
C THR A 103 11.27 4.81 5.13
N ARG A 104 11.67 5.08 3.90
CA ARG A 104 10.97 5.95 2.96
C ARG A 104 9.51 5.50 2.71
N PHE A 105 9.26 4.19 2.71
CA PHE A 105 7.92 3.64 2.59
C PHE A 105 7.01 4.01 3.78
N TYR A 106 7.55 4.10 5.00
CA TYR A 106 6.77 4.58 6.15
C TYR A 106 6.45 6.06 6.07
N GLN A 107 7.37 6.87 5.54
CA GLN A 107 7.09 8.28 5.31
C GLN A 107 5.99 8.41 4.25
N GLU A 108 6.06 7.63 3.17
CA GLU A 108 5.06 7.64 2.10
C GLU A 108 3.69 7.12 2.58
N ILE A 109 3.61 5.98 3.27
CA ILE A 109 2.34 5.46 3.80
C ILE A 109 1.76 6.35 4.89
N ALA A 110 2.57 6.87 5.82
CA ALA A 110 2.06 7.75 6.86
C ALA A 110 1.54 9.06 6.25
N GLU A 111 2.19 9.57 5.20
CA GLU A 111 1.71 10.73 4.45
C GLU A 111 0.39 10.41 3.72
N GLU A 112 0.28 9.25 3.06
CA GLU A 112 -0.97 8.80 2.42
C GLU A 112 -2.12 8.63 3.43
N GLU A 113 -1.86 8.00 4.59
CA GLU A 113 -2.85 7.82 5.65
C GLU A 113 -3.32 9.17 6.21
N ARG A 114 -2.40 10.13 6.41
CA ARG A 114 -2.74 11.51 6.82
C ARG A 114 -3.52 12.25 5.73
N GLN A 115 -3.16 12.06 4.47
CA GLN A 115 -3.85 12.66 3.33
C GLN A 115 -5.28 12.14 3.23
N GLU A 116 -5.48 10.83 3.35
CA GLU A 116 -6.82 10.24 3.39
C GLU A 116 -7.66 10.78 4.55
N GLU A 117 -7.07 10.89 5.74
CA GLU A 117 -7.76 11.40 6.92
C GLU A 117 -8.15 12.88 6.75
N CYS A 118 -7.25 13.70 6.21
CA CYS A 118 -7.51 15.09 5.87
C CYS A 118 -8.65 15.21 4.85
N ILE A 119 -8.64 14.43 3.76
CA ILE A 119 -9.72 14.39 2.77
C ILE A 119 -11.04 13.97 3.40
N LYS A 120 -11.05 12.94 4.28
CA LYS A 120 -12.26 12.50 4.99
C LYS A 120 -12.83 13.61 5.88
N MET A 121 -11.97 14.37 6.57
CA MET A 121 -12.38 15.53 7.37
C MET A 121 -12.94 16.67 6.51
N LEU A 122 -12.22 17.06 5.45
CA LEU A 122 -12.64 18.08 4.50
C LEU A 122 -13.97 17.71 3.84
N ALA A 123 -14.14 16.45 3.43
CA ALA A 123 -15.39 15.94 2.87
C ALA A 123 -16.57 16.09 3.83
N ARG A 124 -16.38 15.77 5.13
CA ARG A 124 -17.41 15.97 6.15
C ARG A 124 -17.75 17.44 6.33
N PHE A 125 -16.76 18.33 6.34
CA PHE A 125 -16.97 19.77 6.48
C PHE A 125 -17.71 20.37 5.27
N LEU A 126 -17.23 20.04 4.06
CA LEU A 126 -17.83 20.47 2.80
C LEU A 126 -19.28 20.01 2.65
N ARG A 127 -19.58 18.75 3.00
CA ARG A 127 -20.96 18.23 3.00
C ARG A 127 -21.85 18.93 4.01
N ARG A 128 -21.30 19.40 5.15
CA ARG A 128 -22.05 20.22 6.12
C ARG A 128 -22.28 21.65 5.60
N LYS A 129 -21.32 22.24 4.90
CA LYS A 129 -21.40 23.63 4.39
C LYS A 129 -22.27 23.76 3.15
N PHE A 130 -22.07 22.88 2.16
CA PHE A 130 -22.72 22.96 0.84
C PHE A 130 -23.84 21.93 0.64
N GLY A 131 -24.02 21.00 1.58
CA GLY A 131 -25.01 19.92 1.48
C GLY A 131 -24.51 18.70 0.70
N LEU A 132 -25.42 17.75 0.49
CA LEU A 132 -25.15 16.51 -0.25
C LEU A 132 -25.52 16.72 -1.73
N LEU A 133 -24.54 17.15 -2.54
CA LEU A 133 -24.70 17.46 -3.96
C LEU A 133 -23.80 16.57 -4.83
N PRO A 134 -24.28 16.04 -5.97
CA PRO A 134 -23.45 15.24 -6.88
C PRO A 134 -22.20 15.97 -7.38
N GLU A 135 -22.31 17.29 -7.60
CA GLU A 135 -21.21 18.14 -8.03
C GLU A 135 -20.11 18.26 -6.95
N LEU A 136 -20.51 18.18 -5.67
CA LEU A 136 -19.56 18.14 -4.56
C LEU A 136 -18.82 16.80 -4.51
N ASP A 137 -19.51 15.68 -4.66
CA ASP A 137 -18.84 14.36 -4.66
C ASP A 137 -17.83 14.24 -5.82
N ALA A 138 -18.14 14.80 -6.99
CA ALA A 138 -17.21 14.90 -8.11
C ALA A 138 -15.99 15.78 -7.80
N ALA A 139 -16.17 16.85 -7.01
CA ALA A 139 -15.06 17.69 -6.54
C ALA A 139 -14.20 16.96 -5.49
N LEU A 140 -14.82 16.25 -4.55
CA LEU A 140 -14.13 15.49 -3.50
C LEU A 140 -13.22 14.40 -4.07
N GLN A 141 -13.63 13.73 -5.16
CA GLN A 141 -12.79 12.74 -5.84
C GLN A 141 -11.49 13.33 -6.40
N LYS A 142 -11.47 14.62 -6.74
CA LYS A 142 -10.28 15.30 -7.27
C LYS A 142 -9.27 15.66 -6.17
N LEU A 143 -9.68 15.64 -4.90
CA LEU A 143 -8.79 15.95 -3.78
C LEU A 143 -7.70 14.90 -3.55
N SER A 144 -7.91 13.64 -3.96
CA SER A 144 -6.91 12.57 -3.82
C SER A 144 -5.63 12.81 -4.63
N GLY A 145 -5.70 13.62 -5.69
CA GLY A 145 -4.54 14.00 -6.50
C GLY A 145 -3.82 15.27 -6.02
N ILE A 146 -4.26 15.88 -4.92
CA ILE A 146 -3.68 17.11 -4.36
C ILE A 146 -2.78 16.73 -3.17
N PRO A 147 -1.53 17.25 -3.09
CA PRO A 147 -0.61 16.90 -2.00
C PRO A 147 -1.12 17.39 -0.63
N LEU A 148 -0.67 16.72 0.45
CA LEU A 148 -1.18 16.94 1.81
C LEU A 148 -1.05 18.40 2.27
N ASP A 149 0.05 19.08 1.96
CA ASP A 149 0.29 20.49 2.31
C ASP A 149 -0.77 21.43 1.70
N ALA A 150 -1.15 21.21 0.44
CA ALA A 150 -2.20 21.99 -0.21
C ALA A 150 -3.59 21.66 0.37
N LEU A 151 -3.83 20.41 0.78
CA LEU A 151 -5.07 20.01 1.45
C LEU A 151 -5.19 20.60 2.86
N GLU A 152 -4.09 20.68 3.61
CA GLU A 152 -4.07 21.35 4.92
C GLU A 152 -4.38 22.85 4.74
N ASN A 153 -3.80 23.52 3.73
CA ASN A 153 -4.13 24.92 3.40
C ASN A 153 -5.60 25.11 2.99
N LEU A 154 -6.20 24.13 2.31
CA LEU A 154 -7.62 24.18 1.97
C LEU A 154 -8.49 24.30 3.22
N ALA A 155 -8.10 23.69 4.35
CA ALA A 155 -8.88 23.78 5.59
C ALA A 155 -9.01 25.22 6.10
N ASP A 156 -7.97 26.04 5.91
CA ASP A 156 -7.97 27.46 6.27
C ASP A 156 -8.76 28.29 5.25
N GLU A 157 -8.50 28.08 3.95
CA GLU A 157 -9.19 28.82 2.86
C GLU A 157 -10.70 28.51 2.79
N LEU A 158 -11.10 27.30 3.23
CA LEU A 158 -12.49 26.85 3.24
C LEU A 158 -13.41 27.74 4.06
N GLN A 159 -12.88 28.51 5.01
CA GLN A 159 -13.68 29.42 5.80
C GLN A 159 -14.29 30.52 4.91
N ASP A 160 -13.52 31.00 3.92
CA ASP A 160 -13.89 32.13 3.06
C ASP A 160 -14.79 31.73 1.88
N PHE A 161 -14.89 30.44 1.56
CA PHE A 161 -15.68 30.01 0.39
C PHE A 161 -17.18 30.11 0.65
N GLU A 162 -17.89 30.92 -0.11
CA GLU A 162 -19.35 31.03 -0.03
C GLU A 162 -20.06 30.10 -1.01
N THR A 163 -19.36 29.66 -2.07
CA THR A 163 -19.96 28.84 -3.15
C THR A 163 -19.14 27.61 -3.51
N LEU A 164 -19.82 26.62 -4.13
CA LEU A 164 -19.16 25.43 -4.65
C LEU A 164 -18.23 25.74 -5.83
N GLU A 165 -18.50 26.81 -6.58
CA GLU A 165 -17.70 27.23 -7.73
C GLU A 165 -16.30 27.68 -7.30
N GLU A 166 -16.17 28.34 -6.16
CA GLU A 166 -14.88 28.73 -5.56
C GLU A 166 -14.02 27.51 -5.21
N LEU A 167 -14.62 26.47 -4.62
CA LEU A 167 -13.94 25.20 -4.37
C LEU A 167 -13.48 24.54 -5.67
N GLN A 168 -14.33 24.50 -6.70
CA GLN A 168 -13.98 23.91 -7.98
C GLN A 168 -12.84 24.67 -8.68
N ASN A 169 -12.86 26.00 -8.62
CA ASN A 169 -11.81 26.86 -9.14
C ASN A 169 -10.49 26.66 -8.38
N TRP A 170 -10.55 26.54 -7.05
CA TRP A 170 -9.39 26.23 -6.22
C TRP A 170 -8.78 24.89 -6.60
N ILE A 171 -9.59 23.82 -6.71
CA ILE A 171 -9.12 22.49 -7.13
C ILE A 171 -8.44 22.56 -8.50
N ALA A 172 -9.05 23.23 -9.47
CA ALA A 172 -8.48 23.39 -10.80
C ALA A 172 -7.14 24.14 -10.79
N ALA A 173 -6.99 25.14 -9.91
CA ALA A 173 -5.74 25.87 -9.73
C ALA A 173 -4.64 24.98 -9.14
N GLN A 174 -4.96 24.13 -8.15
CA GLN A 174 -4.00 23.21 -7.54
C GLN A 174 -3.55 22.11 -8.52
N THR A 175 -4.48 21.53 -9.29
CA THR A 175 -4.14 20.54 -10.33
C THR A 175 -3.19 21.13 -11.39
N LYS A 176 -3.38 22.40 -11.76
CA LYS A 176 -2.49 23.10 -12.71
C LYS A 176 -1.11 23.41 -12.14
N ARG A 177 -1.01 23.64 -10.82
CA ARG A 177 0.28 23.84 -10.12
C ARG A 177 1.05 22.52 -10.02
N ALA A 178 0.38 21.43 -9.64
CA ALA A 178 0.98 20.10 -9.60
C ALA A 178 1.57 19.69 -10.96
N ASN A 179 0.84 19.92 -12.07
CA ASN A 179 1.31 19.61 -13.43
C ASN A 179 2.46 20.51 -13.94
N ARG A 180 2.78 21.61 -13.26
CA ARG A 180 3.90 22.50 -13.61
C ARG A 180 5.18 22.20 -12.84
N GLN A 181 5.08 21.41 -11.78
CA GLN A 181 6.20 21.03 -10.90
C GLN A 181 6.71 19.61 -11.17
N ALA A 182 6.03 18.84 -12.04
CA ALA A 182 6.47 17.58 -12.62
C ALA A 182 7.18 17.80 -13.96
#